data_AF-A0A7R9MBL1-F1
#
_entry.id   AF-A0A7R9MBL1-F1
#
_cell.length_a   1.000
_cell.length_b   1.000
_cell.length_c   1.000
_cell.angle_alpha   90.00
_cell.angle_beta   90.00
_cell.angle_gamma   90.00
#
_symmetry.space_group_name_H-M   'P 1'
#
loop_
_entity.id
_entity.type
_entity.pdbx_description
1 polymer ?
#
loop_
_entity_poly.entity_id
_entity_poly.type
_entity_poly.pdbx_seq_one_letter_code
_entity_poly.pdbx_strand_id
1 'polypeptide(L)'
;MTAFQSPSNDVNKIDLVPTLSLLMGIPIPFSNVGKVMSSLFEYSVDCQHVRRSPEFSCHEDIAEIQWLWNSISALRINVAQIQRYVASIVPNVIQRQLEELLERHDRSWVLLNYIPSDDKLATIQSLTELRNKYDDYISQLKTQLSLNLASFDSRLMISGLIVIMMGAITANLIRVLDFPFHENSFNDILFLSAVTSIVVPIGGHKEL
;
A
#
# COMPACT_ATOMS: atom_id res chain seq x y z
N MET A 1 -3.79 -20.11 36.15
CA MET A 1 -4.65 -19.92 34.96
C MET A 1 -4.37 -18.52 34.42
N THR A 2 -3.36 -18.41 33.55
CA THR A 2 -2.98 -17.14 32.90
C THR A 2 -3.83 -17.00 31.64
N ALA A 3 -4.66 -15.96 31.59
CA ALA A 3 -5.45 -15.63 30.42
C ALA A 3 -4.50 -15.35 29.25
N PHE A 4 -4.62 -16.14 28.19
CA PHE A 4 -4.02 -15.86 26.89
C PHE A 4 -4.76 -14.62 26.34
N GLN A 5 -4.22 -13.44 26.57
CA GLN A 5 -4.65 -12.24 25.84
C GLN A 5 -4.25 -12.45 24.39
N SER A 6 -5.21 -12.87 23.55
CA SER A 6 -5.05 -12.73 22.11
C SER A 6 -4.88 -11.23 21.85
N PRO A 7 -3.73 -10.78 21.29
CA PRO A 7 -3.68 -9.43 20.76
C PRO A 7 -4.84 -9.33 19.75
N SER A 8 -5.58 -8.22 19.78
CA SER A 8 -6.57 -7.92 18.76
C SER A 8 -5.83 -7.75 17.44
N ASN A 9 -5.55 -8.86 16.77
CA ASN A 9 -5.02 -8.94 15.42
C ASN A 9 -6.14 -8.49 14.48
N ASP A 10 -6.39 -7.19 14.46
CA ASP A 10 -7.30 -6.60 13.49
C ASP A 10 -6.59 -6.66 12.13
N VAL A 11 -6.78 -7.79 11.44
CA VAL A 11 -6.20 -8.04 10.12
C VAL A 11 -6.93 -7.14 9.14
N ASN A 12 -6.24 -6.13 8.64
CA ASN A 12 -6.82 -5.24 7.65
C ASN A 12 -7.07 -6.03 6.35
N LYS A 13 -8.29 -5.94 5.80
CA LYS A 13 -8.67 -6.68 4.57
C LYS A 13 -7.73 -6.41 3.39
N ILE A 14 -7.13 -5.22 3.35
CA ILE A 14 -6.20 -4.82 2.28
C ILE A 14 -4.86 -5.58 2.35
N ASP A 15 -4.51 -6.13 3.51
CA ASP A 15 -3.25 -6.83 3.78
C ASP A 15 -3.28 -8.29 3.25
N LEU A 16 -4.47 -8.81 2.93
CA LEU A 16 -4.64 -10.18 2.43
C LEU A 16 -4.01 -10.38 1.04
N VAL A 17 -4.25 -9.45 0.11
CA VAL A 17 -3.78 -9.55 -1.28
C VAL A 17 -2.25 -9.66 -1.38
N PRO A 18 -1.45 -8.76 -0.79
CA PRO A 18 0.01 -8.86 -0.91
C PRO A 18 0.54 -10.12 -0.21
N THR A 19 -0.10 -10.54 0.89
CA THR A 19 0.25 -11.74 1.64
C THR A 19 0.03 -13.01 0.81
N LEU A 20 -1.18 -13.19 0.26
CA LEU A 20 -1.48 -14.35 -0.60
C LEU A 20 -0.64 -14.35 -1.87
N SER A 21 -0.36 -13.18 -2.44
CA SER A 21 0.49 -13.08 -3.64
C SER A 21 1.87 -13.70 -3.38
N LEU A 22 2.51 -13.30 -2.28
CA LEU A 22 3.82 -13.83 -1.90
C LEU A 22 3.77 -15.31 -1.49
N LEU A 23 2.73 -15.75 -0.77
CA LEU A 23 2.57 -17.17 -0.42
C LEU A 23 2.38 -18.07 -1.64
N MET A 24 1.72 -17.57 -2.69
CA MET A 24 1.54 -18.29 -3.95
C MET A 24 2.73 -18.11 -4.91
N GLY A 25 3.76 -17.35 -4.55
CA GLY A 25 4.91 -17.06 -5.41
C GLY A 25 4.58 -16.19 -6.63
N ILE A 26 3.47 -15.45 -6.59
CA ILE A 26 3.07 -14.52 -7.66
C ILE A 26 3.44 -13.08 -7.31
N PRO A 27 3.67 -12.21 -8.30
CA PRO A 27 3.95 -10.81 -8.04
C PRO A 27 2.76 -10.12 -7.36
N ILE A 28 3.06 -9.25 -6.39
CA ILE A 28 2.05 -8.40 -5.73
C ILE A 28 1.44 -7.44 -6.78
N PRO A 29 0.10 -7.34 -6.89
CA PRO A 29 -0.55 -6.41 -7.81
C PRO A 29 -0.11 -4.95 -7.61
N PHE A 30 0.08 -4.22 -8.72
CA PHE A 30 0.72 -2.91 -8.72
C PHE A 30 0.04 -1.86 -7.84
N SER A 31 -1.29 -1.80 -7.77
CA SER A 31 -2.02 -0.78 -7.01
C SER A 31 -2.25 -1.15 -5.53
N ASN A 32 -1.54 -2.15 -5.01
CA ASN A 32 -1.70 -2.60 -3.64
C ASN A 32 -0.84 -1.75 -2.68
N VAL A 33 -1.45 -1.27 -1.59
CA VAL A 33 -0.78 -0.56 -0.48
C VAL A 33 -0.90 -1.31 0.85
N GLY A 34 -1.39 -2.55 0.80
CA GLY A 34 -1.51 -3.43 1.94
C GLY A 34 -0.13 -3.84 2.46
N LYS A 35 -0.09 -4.12 3.76
CA LYS A 35 1.08 -4.64 4.46
C LYS A 35 1.04 -6.16 4.41
N VAL A 36 2.17 -6.81 4.17
CA VAL A 36 2.24 -8.27 4.27
C VAL A 36 2.12 -8.73 5.72
N MET A 37 1.30 -9.74 5.98
CA MET A 37 1.23 -10.43 7.26
C MET A 37 2.45 -11.33 7.45
N SER A 38 3.56 -10.74 7.90
CA SER A 38 4.85 -11.42 8.02
C SER A 38 4.82 -12.68 8.91
N SER A 39 3.89 -12.75 9.87
CA SER A 39 3.67 -13.93 10.71
C SER A 39 3.27 -15.19 9.92
N LEU A 40 2.68 -15.06 8.72
CA LEU A 40 2.28 -16.22 7.90
C LEU A 40 3.45 -16.84 7.11
N PHE A 41 4.63 -16.22 7.14
CA PHE A 41 5.84 -16.75 6.49
C PHE A 41 6.67 -17.62 7.44
N GLU A 42 6.05 -18.08 8.53
CA GLU A 42 6.55 -19.13 9.40
C GLU A 42 6.46 -20.47 8.67
N TYR A 43 7.53 -20.80 7.96
CA TYR A 43 7.75 -22.17 7.54
C TYR A 43 8.22 -22.93 8.78
N SER A 44 7.33 -23.75 9.35
CA SER A 44 7.78 -24.77 10.30
C SER A 44 8.74 -25.68 9.54
N VAL A 45 10.02 -25.63 9.88
CA VAL A 45 10.90 -26.75 9.57
C VAL A 45 10.29 -27.92 10.32
N ASP A 46 9.70 -28.86 9.59
CA ASP A 46 8.98 -29.98 10.18
C ASP A 46 10.01 -30.96 10.77
N CYS A 47 10.51 -30.60 11.96
CA CYS A 47 11.50 -31.37 12.70
C CYS A 47 10.95 -32.74 13.12
N GLN A 48 9.64 -33.00 12.95
CA GLN A 48 9.04 -34.30 13.24
C GLN A 48 9.48 -35.41 12.29
N HIS A 49 9.86 -35.10 11.04
CA HIS A 49 10.27 -36.12 10.07
C HIS A 49 11.79 -36.41 10.06
N VAL A 50 12.60 -35.66 10.81
CA VAL A 50 14.05 -35.88 10.98
C VAL A 50 14.35 -36.73 12.23
N ARG A 51 13.40 -37.57 12.68
CA ARG A 51 13.59 -38.47 13.84
C ARG A 51 14.42 -39.74 13.56
N ARG A 52 15.13 -39.84 12.42
CA ARG A 52 15.92 -41.03 12.07
C ARG A 52 17.44 -40.88 12.20
N SER A 53 17.96 -39.71 12.54
CA SER A 53 19.39 -39.56 12.83
C SER A 53 19.61 -38.97 14.22
N PRO A 54 20.31 -39.67 15.13
CA PRO A 54 20.55 -39.21 16.50
C PRO A 54 21.52 -38.01 16.60
N GLU A 55 22.02 -37.49 15.47
CA GLU A 55 22.98 -36.37 15.44
C GLU A 55 22.37 -35.02 15.01
N PHE A 56 21.08 -34.94 14.65
CA PHE A 56 20.45 -33.68 14.24
C PHE A 56 19.45 -33.18 15.29
N SER A 57 19.96 -32.43 16.27
CA SER A 57 19.13 -31.62 17.16
C SER A 57 18.54 -30.46 16.34
N CYS A 58 17.23 -30.46 16.08
CA CYS A 58 16.57 -29.27 15.53
C CYS A 58 16.72 -28.15 16.56
N HIS A 59 17.61 -27.19 16.31
CA HIS A 59 17.80 -26.06 17.19
C HIS A 59 16.67 -25.06 16.93
N GLU A 60 15.85 -24.81 17.94
CA GLU A 60 14.75 -23.84 17.93
C GLU A 60 15.21 -22.48 17.38
N ASP A 61 16.43 -22.04 17.72
CA ASP A 61 17.08 -20.83 17.21
C ASP A 61 17.18 -20.76 15.67
N ILE A 62 17.44 -21.91 15.00
CA ILE A 62 17.59 -21.94 13.53
C ILE A 62 16.24 -21.69 12.86
N ALA A 63 15.17 -22.24 13.42
CA ALA A 63 13.81 -22.02 12.92
C ALA A 63 13.40 -20.55 13.12
N GLU A 64 13.73 -19.95 14.26
CA GLU A 64 13.44 -18.53 14.53
C GLU A 64 14.21 -17.59 13.59
N ILE A 65 15.51 -17.81 13.40
CA ILE A 65 16.33 -17.02 12.46
C ILE A 65 15.78 -17.14 11.04
N GLN A 66 15.42 -18.35 10.61
CA GLN A 66 14.86 -18.59 9.27
C GLN A 66 13.51 -17.90 9.10
N TRP A 67 12.64 -17.96 10.11
CA TRP A 67 11.35 -17.26 10.09
C TRP A 67 11.54 -15.74 10.00
N LEU A 68 12.42 -15.16 10.82
CA LEU A 68 12.74 -13.73 10.79
C LEU A 68 13.27 -13.33 9.40
N TRP A 69 14.15 -14.14 8.83
CA TRP A 69 14.70 -13.92 7.49
C TRP A 69 13.61 -13.90 6.41
N ASN A 70 12.71 -14.88 6.43
CA ASN A 70 11.59 -14.98 5.50
C ASN A 70 10.63 -13.79 5.67
N SER A 71 10.33 -13.45 6.92
CA SER A 71 9.48 -12.32 7.29
C SER A 71 10.02 -11.00 6.74
N ILE A 72 11.31 -10.71 6.95
CA ILE A 72 11.96 -9.50 6.45
C ILE A 72 12.01 -9.50 4.93
N SER A 73 12.30 -10.65 4.31
CA SER A 73 12.31 -10.78 2.84
C SER A 73 10.95 -10.45 2.23
N ALA A 74 9.87 -10.97 2.81
CA ALA A 74 8.51 -10.69 2.39
C ALA A 74 8.14 -9.19 2.56
N LEU A 75 8.49 -8.60 3.71
CA LEU A 75 8.31 -7.17 3.96
C LEU A 75 9.08 -6.31 2.97
N ARG A 76 10.31 -6.67 2.63
CA ARG A 76 11.14 -5.91 1.68
C ARG A 76 10.54 -5.92 0.27
N ILE A 77 10.02 -7.07 -0.19
CA ILE A 77 9.33 -7.17 -1.48
C ILE A 77 8.06 -6.31 -1.48
N ASN A 78 7.28 -6.37 -0.41
CA ASN A 78 6.08 -5.54 -0.25
C ASN A 78 6.42 -4.05 -0.29
N VAL A 79 7.42 -3.61 0.47
CA VAL A 79 7.91 -2.23 0.47
C VAL A 79 8.35 -1.78 -0.92
N ALA A 80 9.13 -2.60 -1.63
CA ALA A 80 9.57 -2.26 -2.98
C ALA A 80 8.40 -2.10 -3.96
N GLN A 81 7.36 -2.94 -3.85
CA GLN A 81 6.16 -2.77 -4.68
C GLN A 81 5.38 -1.52 -4.31
N ILE A 82 5.15 -1.25 -3.01
CA ILE A 82 4.42 -0.06 -2.58
C ILE A 82 5.15 1.20 -3.05
N GLN A 83 6.49 1.24 -2.93
CA GLN A 83 7.26 2.38 -3.43
C GLN A 83 7.09 2.63 -4.92
N ARG A 84 7.09 1.57 -5.74
CA ARG A 84 6.85 1.71 -7.19
C ARG A 84 5.47 2.30 -7.47
N TYR A 85 4.46 1.89 -6.71
CA TYR A 85 3.12 2.46 -6.81
C TYR A 85 3.10 3.94 -6.40
N VAL A 86 3.70 4.26 -5.26
CA VAL A 86 3.77 5.63 -4.72
C VAL A 86 4.50 6.57 -5.68
N ALA A 87 5.63 6.14 -6.26
CA ALA A 87 6.37 6.91 -7.25
C ALA A 87 5.56 7.21 -8.52
N SER A 88 4.54 6.39 -8.82
CA SER A 88 3.66 6.64 -9.99
C SER A 88 2.53 7.64 -9.73
N ILE A 89 2.17 7.88 -8.47
CA ILE A 89 1.00 8.70 -8.10
C ILE A 89 1.35 9.96 -7.31
N VAL A 90 2.54 10.01 -6.69
CA VAL A 90 2.92 11.10 -5.77
C VAL A 90 4.01 11.99 -6.39
N PRO A 91 3.98 13.32 -6.16
CA PRO A 91 5.02 14.24 -6.62
C PRO A 91 6.45 13.89 -6.12
N ASN A 92 7.45 14.22 -6.94
CA ASN A 92 8.88 13.91 -6.75
C ASN A 92 9.45 14.25 -5.36
N VAL A 93 8.90 15.24 -4.65
CA VAL A 93 9.37 15.67 -3.33
C VAL A 93 9.13 14.59 -2.26
N ILE A 94 7.95 13.96 -2.26
CA ILE A 94 7.62 12.89 -1.31
C ILE A 94 8.31 11.59 -1.73
N GLN A 95 8.49 11.38 -3.04
CA GLN A 95 9.27 10.26 -3.56
C GLN A 95 10.70 10.26 -2.98
N ARG A 96 11.39 11.41 -3.00
CA ARG A 96 12.77 11.49 -2.49
C ARG A 96 12.88 11.19 -0.99
N GLN A 97 11.94 11.70 -0.19
CA GLN A 97 11.88 11.40 1.25
C GLN A 97 11.69 9.90 1.50
N LEU A 98 10.86 9.25 0.66
CA LEU A 98 10.57 7.83 0.78
C LEU A 98 11.73 6.94 0.33
N GLU A 99 12.45 7.35 -0.72
CA GLU A 99 13.68 6.71 -1.18
C GLU A 99 14.79 6.81 -0.14
N GLU A 100 15.04 8.00 0.42
CA GLU A 100 16.02 8.21 1.50
C GLU A 100 15.72 7.34 2.73
N LEU A 101 14.44 7.17 3.04
CA LEU A 101 13.99 6.40 4.18
C LEU A 101 14.13 4.90 3.93
N LEU A 102 13.81 4.38 2.73
CA LEU A 102 14.11 2.99 2.37
C LEU A 102 15.61 2.71 2.34
N GLU A 103 16.41 3.60 1.75
CA GLU A 103 17.85 3.39 1.62
C GLU A 103 18.51 3.21 3.01
N ARG A 104 18.02 3.94 4.02
CA ARG A 104 18.45 3.77 5.42
C ARG A 104 18.16 2.35 5.95
N HIS A 105 17.04 1.76 5.56
CA HIS A 105 16.60 0.44 6.01
C HIS A 105 17.32 -0.67 5.24
N ASP A 106 17.51 -0.50 3.92
CA ASP A 106 18.24 -1.46 3.08
C ASP A 106 19.74 -1.53 3.42
N ARG A 107 20.35 -0.43 3.88
CA ARG A 107 21.71 -0.48 4.44
C ARG A 107 21.81 -1.43 5.64
N SER A 108 20.78 -1.45 6.50
CA SER A 108 20.76 -2.35 7.66
C SER A 108 20.64 -3.82 7.24
N TRP A 109 19.95 -4.12 6.13
CA TRP A 109 19.90 -5.46 5.54
C TRP A 109 21.26 -5.92 5.02
N VAL A 110 21.98 -5.06 4.30
CA VAL A 110 23.31 -5.40 3.75
C VAL A 110 24.32 -5.67 4.87
N LEU A 111 24.28 -4.87 5.94
CA LEU A 111 25.15 -5.06 7.11
C LEU A 111 24.89 -6.39 7.83
N LEU A 112 23.69 -6.93 7.72
CA LEU A 112 23.29 -8.19 8.34
C LEU A 112 24.03 -9.40 7.75
N ASN A 113 24.50 -9.31 6.49
CA ASN A 113 25.35 -10.33 5.87
C ASN A 113 26.77 -10.39 6.47
N TYR A 114 27.16 -9.40 7.29
CA TYR A 114 28.50 -9.32 7.90
C TYR A 114 28.49 -9.68 9.40
N ILE A 115 27.33 -10.04 9.97
CA ILE A 115 27.26 -10.47 11.36
C ILE A 115 27.93 -11.84 11.48
N PRO A 116 28.94 -12.00 12.34
CA PRO A 116 29.60 -13.29 12.53
C PRO A 116 28.59 -14.32 13.05
N SER A 117 28.51 -15.46 12.37
CA SER A 117 27.51 -16.52 12.58
C SER A 117 27.56 -17.20 13.95
N ASP A 118 28.55 -16.86 14.79
CA ASP A 118 28.74 -17.44 16.13
C ASP A 118 27.88 -16.77 17.22
N ASP A 119 27.44 -15.51 17.04
CA ASP A 119 26.57 -14.84 18.01
C ASP A 119 25.09 -14.86 17.55
N LYS A 120 24.42 -15.95 17.90
CA LYS A 120 23.01 -16.19 17.56
C LYS A 120 22.08 -15.16 18.18
N LEU A 121 22.32 -14.76 19.43
CA LEU A 121 21.45 -13.83 20.14
C LEU A 121 21.51 -12.44 19.49
N ALA A 122 22.73 -11.97 19.17
CA ALA A 122 22.91 -10.72 18.44
C ALA A 122 22.26 -10.78 17.04
N THR A 123 22.30 -11.93 16.37
CA THR A 123 21.66 -12.15 15.07
C THR A 123 20.14 -12.03 15.15
N ILE A 124 19.50 -12.73 16.10
CA ILE A 124 18.04 -12.68 16.33
C ILE A 124 17.61 -11.26 16.68
N GLN A 125 18.35 -10.57 17.55
CA GLN A 125 18.04 -9.20 17.94
C GLN A 125 18.13 -8.24 16.74
N SER A 126 19.18 -8.36 15.92
CA SER A 126 19.39 -7.52 14.74
C SER A 126 18.30 -7.74 13.69
N LEU A 127 17.92 -9.01 13.46
CA LEU A 127 16.83 -9.37 12.55
C LEU A 127 15.48 -8.83 13.05
N THR A 128 15.21 -8.96 14.35
CA THR A 128 13.98 -8.45 14.97
C THR A 128 13.90 -6.93 14.85
N GLU A 129 15.01 -6.22 15.12
CA GLU A 129 15.08 -4.78 14.94
C GLU A 129 14.82 -4.39 13.47
N LEU A 130 15.40 -5.12 12.53
CA LEU A 130 15.21 -4.86 11.10
C LEU A 130 13.76 -5.11 10.66
N ARG A 131 13.12 -6.18 11.14
CA ARG A 131 11.70 -6.44 10.91
C ARG A 131 10.84 -5.29 11.42
N ASN A 132 11.10 -4.83 12.65
CA ASN A 132 10.36 -3.72 13.25
C ASN A 132 10.55 -2.41 12.46
N LYS A 133 11.76 -2.16 11.94
CA LYS A 133 12.05 -1.02 11.06
C LYS A 133 11.20 -1.05 9.78
N TYR A 134 11.09 -2.20 9.10
CA TYR A 134 10.21 -2.31 7.93
C TYR A 134 8.72 -2.17 8.28
N ASP A 135 8.31 -2.69 9.43
CA ASP A 135 6.93 -2.57 9.90
C ASP A 135 6.54 -1.12 10.22
N ASP A 136 7.43 -0.39 10.88
CA ASP A 136 7.28 1.03 11.18
C ASP A 136 7.27 1.86 9.89
N TYR A 137 8.19 1.58 8.97
CA TYR A 137 8.22 2.18 7.64
C TYR A 137 6.88 2.12 6.91
N ILE A 138 6.30 0.92 6.77
CA ILE A 138 5.02 0.74 6.07
C ILE A 138 3.90 1.52 6.78
N SER A 139 3.93 1.56 8.11
CA SER A 139 2.92 2.26 8.92
C SER A 139 3.01 3.79 8.74
N GLN A 140 4.24 4.34 8.75
CA GLN A 140 4.49 5.76 8.47
C GLN A 140 4.10 6.11 7.03
N LEU A 141 4.47 5.26 6.07
CA LEU A 141 4.12 5.46 4.66
C LEU A 141 2.61 5.47 4.45
N LYS A 142 1.85 4.53 5.03
CA LYS A 142 0.39 4.51 4.97
C LYS A 142 -0.21 5.81 5.54
N THR A 143 0.37 6.32 6.63
CA THR A 143 -0.06 7.58 7.26
C THR A 143 0.22 8.79 6.37
N GLN A 144 1.41 8.87 5.76
CA GLN A 144 1.74 9.96 4.83
C GLN A 144 0.90 9.90 3.55
N LEU A 145 0.67 8.70 3.03
CA LEU A 145 -0.20 8.49 1.87
C LEU A 145 -1.64 8.88 2.16
N SER A 146 -2.20 8.50 3.31
CA SER A 146 -3.57 8.87 3.64
C SER A 146 -3.73 10.38 3.79
N LEU A 147 -2.76 11.07 4.38
CA LEU A 147 -2.77 12.53 4.50
C LEU A 147 -2.69 13.23 3.13
N ASN A 148 -1.82 12.77 2.24
CA ASN A 148 -1.57 13.41 0.95
C ASN A 148 -2.55 12.99 -0.17
N LEU A 149 -3.04 11.74 -0.17
CA LEU A 149 -4.05 11.29 -1.14
C LEU A 149 -5.47 11.72 -0.75
N ALA A 150 -5.74 11.92 0.54
CA ALA A 150 -7.05 12.42 0.98
C ALA A 150 -7.23 13.92 0.75
N SER A 151 -6.18 14.67 0.41
CA SER A 151 -6.34 16.03 -0.09
C SER A 151 -6.86 15.99 -1.53
N PHE A 152 -8.13 15.66 -1.70
CA PHE A 152 -8.84 15.92 -2.94
C PHE A 152 -8.76 17.40 -3.26
N ASP A 153 -8.53 17.75 -4.52
CA ASP A 153 -8.62 19.14 -4.94
C ASP A 153 -10.07 19.61 -4.77
N SER A 154 -10.32 20.28 -3.65
CA SER A 154 -11.65 20.77 -3.28
C SER A 154 -12.25 21.67 -4.35
N ARG A 155 -11.41 22.35 -5.16
CA ARG A 155 -11.90 23.21 -6.25
C ARG A 155 -12.48 22.40 -7.39
N LEU A 156 -11.81 21.31 -7.78
CA LEU A 156 -12.32 20.37 -8.78
C LEU A 156 -13.58 19.66 -8.30
N MET A 157 -13.63 19.28 -7.02
CA MET A 157 -14.81 18.61 -6.44
C MET A 157 -16.03 19.54 -6.40
N ILE A 158 -15.84 20.80 -6.01
CA ILE A 158 -16.90 21.82 -6.02
C ILE A 158 -17.36 22.12 -7.46
N SER A 159 -16.43 22.22 -8.41
CA SER A 159 -16.75 22.40 -9.82
C SER A 159 -17.63 21.26 -10.34
N GLY A 160 -17.24 20.00 -10.07
CA GLY A 160 -18.04 18.83 -10.44
C GLY A 160 -19.44 18.84 -9.80
N LEU A 161 -19.54 19.24 -8.53
CA LEU A 161 -20.83 19.35 -7.84
C LEU A 161 -21.74 20.40 -8.50
N ILE A 162 -21.20 21.55 -8.89
CA ILE A 162 -21.95 22.61 -9.57
C ILE A 162 -22.47 22.12 -10.92
N VAL A 163 -21.64 21.41 -11.70
CA VAL A 163 -22.05 20.84 -13.00
C VAL A 163 -23.20 19.85 -12.81
N ILE A 164 -23.12 18.96 -11.82
CA ILE A 164 -24.18 17.98 -11.52
C ILE A 164 -25.47 18.69 -11.11
N MET A 165 -25.39 19.71 -10.24
CA MET A 165 -26.54 20.49 -9.79
C MET A 165 -27.22 21.24 -10.95
N MET A 166 -26.43 21.89 -11.80
CA MET A 166 -26.96 22.58 -12.98
C MET A 166 -27.63 21.60 -13.95
N GLY A 167 -27.03 20.44 -14.20
CA GLY A 167 -27.64 19.38 -15.02
C GLY A 167 -28.98 18.92 -14.45
N ALA A 168 -29.05 18.67 -13.14
CA ALA A 168 -30.28 18.25 -12.48
C ALA A 168 -31.39 19.32 -12.51
N ILE A 169 -31.03 20.60 -12.34
CA ILE A 169 -31.98 21.72 -12.44
C ILE A 169 -32.51 21.82 -13.87
N THR A 170 -31.63 21.75 -14.87
CA THR A 170 -32.01 21.88 -16.28
C THR A 170 -32.94 20.73 -16.71
N ALA A 171 -32.65 19.50 -16.29
CA ALA A 171 -33.49 18.33 -16.55
C ALA A 171 -34.88 18.45 -15.89
N ASN A 172 -34.96 18.94 -14.65
CA ASN A 172 -36.23 19.18 -13.99
C ASN A 172 -37.03 20.32 -14.63
N LEU A 173 -36.36 21.40 -15.06
CA LEU A 173 -37.00 22.53 -15.72
C LEU A 173 -37.64 22.10 -17.05
N ILE A 174 -36.91 21.32 -17.85
CA ILE A 174 -37.40 20.69 -19.08
C ILE A 174 -38.68 19.89 -18.82
N ARG A 175 -38.68 19.07 -17.76
CA ARG A 175 -39.82 18.22 -17.41
C ARG A 175 -41.04 19.03 -16.96
N VAL A 176 -40.85 20.10 -16.19
CA VAL A 176 -41.96 20.92 -15.65
C VAL A 176 -42.59 21.81 -16.72
N LEU A 177 -41.79 22.31 -17.65
CA LEU A 177 -42.27 23.20 -18.72
C LEU A 177 -42.94 22.45 -19.89
N ASP A 178 -43.01 21.12 -19.83
CA ASP A 178 -43.62 20.24 -20.84
C ASP A 178 -43.22 20.63 -22.28
N PHE A 179 -41.94 21.01 -22.44
CA PHE A 179 -41.43 21.48 -23.71
C PHE A 179 -41.57 20.34 -24.73
N PRO A 180 -42.21 20.57 -25.89
CA PRO A 180 -42.29 19.55 -26.93
C PRO A 180 -40.88 19.30 -27.47
N PHE A 181 -40.25 18.22 -27.01
CA PHE A 181 -38.91 17.83 -27.45
C PHE A 181 -38.99 17.33 -28.90
N HIS A 182 -38.60 18.18 -29.84
CA HIS A 182 -38.31 17.74 -31.20
C HIS A 182 -36.94 17.04 -31.19
N GLU A 183 -36.84 15.81 -31.72
CA GLU A 183 -35.64 14.92 -31.64
C GLU A 183 -34.31 15.61 -31.99
N ASN A 184 -34.31 16.64 -32.84
CA ASN A 184 -33.10 17.37 -33.22
C ASN A 184 -32.54 18.29 -32.12
N SER A 185 -33.36 18.72 -31.16
CA SER A 185 -32.97 19.69 -30.12
C SER A 185 -32.17 19.06 -28.97
N PHE A 186 -32.30 17.74 -28.78
CA PHE A 186 -31.57 17.02 -27.73
C PHE A 186 -30.06 16.96 -28.01
N ASN A 187 -29.68 16.80 -29.28
CA ASN A 187 -28.28 16.83 -29.71
C ASN A 187 -27.66 18.21 -29.51
N ASP A 188 -28.40 19.29 -29.76
CA ASP A 188 -27.90 20.66 -29.60
C ASP A 188 -27.65 21.03 -28.12
N ILE A 189 -28.50 20.56 -27.20
CA ILE A 189 -28.32 20.78 -25.75
C ILE A 189 -27.16 19.94 -25.21
N LEU A 190 -27.01 18.69 -25.67
CA LEU A 190 -25.84 17.86 -25.37
C LEU A 190 -24.56 18.51 -25.89
N PHE A 191 -24.58 19.06 -27.11
CA PHE A 191 -23.44 19.78 -27.68
C PHE A 191 -23.10 21.04 -26.89
N LEU A 192 -24.10 21.83 -26.46
CA LEU A 192 -23.86 23.03 -25.65
C LEU A 192 -23.25 22.70 -24.28
N SER A 193 -23.73 21.65 -23.60
CA SER A 193 -23.19 21.22 -22.31
C SER A 193 -21.79 20.60 -22.41
N ALA A 194 -21.47 19.95 -23.54
CA ALA A 194 -20.12 19.49 -23.84
C ALA A 194 -19.16 20.66 -24.10
N VAL A 195 -19.61 21.69 -24.85
CA VAL A 195 -18.81 22.88 -25.14
C VAL A 195 -18.56 23.72 -23.89
N THR A 196 -19.53 23.88 -22.99
CA THR A 196 -19.32 24.63 -21.73
C THR A 196 -18.39 23.90 -20.75
N SER A 197 -18.36 22.55 -20.79
CA SER A 197 -17.42 21.74 -20.00
C SER A 197 -15.98 21.81 -20.52
N ILE A 198 -15.80 22.06 -21.83
CA ILE A 198 -14.48 22.24 -22.48
C ILE A 198 -13.90 23.66 -22.24
N VAL A 199 -14.76 24.65 -21.95
CA VAL A 199 -14.37 26.08 -21.81
C VAL A 199 -14.11 26.50 -20.36
N VAL A 200 -14.05 25.59 -19.39
CA VAL A 200 -13.41 25.90 -18.09
C VAL A 200 -11.92 26.14 -18.37
N PRO A 201 -11.41 27.38 -18.19
CA PRO A 201 -10.06 27.69 -18.61
C PRO A 201 -9.08 26.93 -17.72
N ILE A 202 -8.35 25.99 -18.33
CA ILE A 202 -7.03 25.57 -17.85
C ILE A 202 -6.13 26.79 -18.09
N GLY A 203 -6.17 27.74 -17.15
CA GLY A 203 -5.49 29.01 -17.28
C GLY A 203 -4.95 29.50 -15.94
N GLY A 204 -3.64 29.31 -15.72
CA GLY A 204 -2.87 30.18 -14.84
C GLY A 204 -1.84 29.52 -13.91
N HIS A 205 -0.69 29.16 -14.48
CA HIS A 205 0.67 29.25 -13.91
C HIS A 205 0.82 29.83 -12.48
N LYS A 206 1.63 29.14 -11.65
CA LYS A 206 2.81 29.71 -10.96
C LYS A 206 3.89 28.62 -10.88
N GLU A 207 4.89 28.66 -11.75
CA GLU A 207 6.28 29.01 -11.36
C GLU A 207 6.43 29.67 -9.99
N LEU A 208 6.95 28.91 -9.02
CA LEU A 208 8.14 29.16 -8.19
C LEU A 208 8.31 28.01 -7.19
#